data_AF-A0A5D2XKT9-F1
#
_entry.id   AF-A0A5D2XKT9-F1
#
_cell.length_a   1.000
_cell.length_b   1.000
_cell.length_c   1.000
_cell.angle_alpha   90.00
_cell.angle_beta   90.00
_cell.angle_gamma   90.00
#
_symmetry.space_group_name_H-M   'P 1'
#
loop_
_entity.id
_entity.type
_entity.pdbx_description
1 polymer ?
#
loop_
_entity_poly.entity_id
_entity_poly.type
_entity_poly.pdbx_seq_one_letter_code
_entity_poly.pdbx_strand_id
1 'polypeptide(L)'
;MDLEIENRIAAILLKEATELKRQAGNEGVHVYLQQPKVREERYSAPSVARSSLFKTLSIEKAVIRGLLLSTLDDPNRKLCTATSMAVAAIAVYEWPESWPDLLLFLLKLIGDQTSMNEGVEKERGCNSTR
;
A
#
# COMPACT_ATOMS: atom_id res chain seq x y z
N MET A 1 -14.72 -0.42 -33.88
CA MET A 1 -15.38 -0.56 -32.57
C MET A 1 -16.87 -0.62 -32.86
N ASP A 2 -17.56 -1.64 -32.36
CA ASP A 2 -18.95 -1.90 -32.72
C ASP A 2 -19.87 -1.09 -31.80
N LEU A 3 -20.56 -0.08 -32.37
CA LEU A 3 -21.41 0.87 -31.64
C LEU A 3 -22.53 0.15 -30.87
N GLU A 4 -22.91 -1.04 -31.31
CA GLU A 4 -23.90 -1.88 -30.64
C GLU A 4 -23.39 -2.47 -29.32
N ILE A 5 -22.10 -2.83 -29.25
CA ILE A 5 -21.47 -3.28 -28.00
C ILE A 5 -21.41 -2.13 -26.99
N GLU A 6 -21.03 -0.94 -27.44
CA GLU A 6 -20.96 0.27 -26.60
C GLU A 6 -22.35 0.63 -26.03
N ASN A 7 -23.39 0.61 -26.87
CA ASN A 7 -24.76 0.90 -26.45
C ASN A 7 -25.30 -0.14 -25.46
N ARG A 8 -24.94 -1.42 -25.62
CA ARG A 8 -25.31 -2.47 -24.65
C ARG A 8 -24.64 -2.27 -23.30
N ILE A 9 -23.36 -1.88 -23.28
CA ILE A 9 -22.64 -1.58 -22.04
C ILE A 9 -23.25 -0.36 -21.34
N ALA A 10 -23.53 0.71 -22.10
CA ALA A 10 -24.16 1.92 -21.57
C ALA A 10 -25.53 1.63 -20.93
N ALA A 11 -26.35 0.79 -21.55
CA ALA A 11 -27.67 0.41 -21.01
C ALA A 11 -27.56 -0.37 -19.69
N ILE A 12 -26.58 -1.28 -19.58
CA ILE A 12 -26.34 -2.05 -18.35
C ILE A 12 -25.89 -1.11 -17.22
N LEU A 13 -24.91 -0.23 -17.49
CA LEU A 13 -24.40 0.73 -16.51
C LEU A 13 -25.50 1.69 -16.03
N LEU A 14 -26.33 2.18 -16.95
CA LEU A 14 -27.43 3.08 -16.61
C LEU A 14 -28.47 2.40 -15.72
N LYS A 15 -28.81 1.14 -16.02
CA LYS A 15 -29.73 0.34 -15.21
C LYS A 15 -29.20 0.14 -13.79
N GLU A 16 -27.92 -0.22 -13.63
CA GLU A 16 -27.31 -0.38 -12.30
C GLU A 16 -27.24 0.94 -11.52
N ALA A 17 -26.86 2.04 -12.18
CA ALA A 17 -26.82 3.36 -11.55
C ALA A 17 -28.21 3.81 -11.05
N THR A 18 -29.27 3.52 -11.81
CA THR A 18 -30.65 3.81 -11.37
C THR A 18 -31.08 2.96 -10.18
N GLU A 19 -30.65 1.69 -10.14
CA GLU A 19 -30.99 0.78 -9.04
C GLU A 19 -30.26 1.16 -7.75
N LEU A 20 -28.97 1.53 -7.85
CA LEU A 20 -28.20 2.06 -6.73
C LEU A 20 -28.83 3.33 -6.15
N LYS A 21 -29.36 4.21 -7.00
CA LYS A 21 -30.06 5.44 -6.57
C LYS A 21 -31.37 5.12 -5.85
N ARG A 22 -32.12 4.11 -6.31
CA ARG A 22 -33.34 3.63 -5.64
C ARG A 22 -33.02 3.03 -4.27
N GLN A 23 -31.92 2.28 -4.19
CA GLN A 23 -31.46 1.61 -2.98
C GLN A 23 -30.96 2.61 -1.92
N ALA A 24 -30.23 3.65 -2.34
CA ALA A 24 -29.82 4.76 -1.48
C ALA A 24 -31.01 5.56 -0.91
N GLY A 25 -32.12 5.68 -1.66
CA GLY A 25 -33.35 6.29 -1.17
C GLY A 25 -34.02 5.50 -0.03
N ASN A 26 -33.81 4.18 0.02
CA ASN A 26 -34.37 3.30 1.05
C ASN A 26 -33.43 3.11 2.26
N GLU A 27 -32.11 3.22 2.05
CA GLU A 27 -31.08 3.02 3.09
C GLU A 27 -30.57 4.34 3.72
N GLY A 28 -30.84 5.49 3.08
CA GLY A 28 -30.16 6.76 3.32
C GLY A 28 -30.60 7.62 4.52
N VAL A 29 -31.61 7.24 5.31
CA VAL A 29 -32.08 8.10 6.42
C VAL A 29 -31.40 7.77 7.76
N HIS A 30 -30.79 6.58 7.92
CA HIS A 30 -30.27 6.15 9.22
C HIS A 30 -28.73 6.11 9.35
N VAL A 31 -27.99 6.34 8.26
CA VAL A 31 -26.51 6.20 8.25
C VAL A 31 -25.77 7.51 8.53
N TYR A 32 -26.34 8.67 8.17
CA TYR A 32 -25.59 9.94 8.18
C TYR A 32 -25.63 10.74 9.48
N LEU A 33 -26.37 10.29 10.51
CA LEU A 33 -26.48 11.03 11.78
C LEU A 33 -25.71 10.42 12.97
N GLN A 34 -24.99 9.32 12.80
CA GLN A 34 -24.05 8.86 13.82
C GLN A 34 -22.64 9.29 13.46
N GLN A 35 -22.20 10.37 14.13
CA GLN A 35 -20.79 10.70 14.30
C GLN A 35 -19.98 9.43 14.65
N PRO A 36 -18.74 9.27 14.15
CA PRO A 36 -17.95 8.09 14.40
C PRO A 36 -17.49 8.09 15.87
N LYS A 37 -18.32 7.53 16.74
CA LYS A 37 -18.01 7.33 18.15
C LYS A 37 -17.68 5.86 18.32
N VAL A 38 -16.36 5.59 18.25
CA VAL A 38 -15.63 4.40 18.70
C VAL A 38 -16.53 3.36 19.38
N ARG A 39 -17.00 2.36 18.62
CA ARG A 39 -17.42 1.07 19.18
C ARG A 39 -17.57 0.04 18.07
N GLU A 40 -16.52 -0.77 17.94
CA GLU A 40 -16.62 -2.23 17.95
C GLU A 40 -18.06 -2.76 18.11
N GLU A 41 -18.68 -3.19 17.00
CA GLU A 41 -19.41 -4.47 16.84
C GLU A 41 -20.46 -4.48 15.70
N ARG A 42 -20.41 -5.58 14.93
CA ARG A 42 -21.53 -6.29 14.26
C ARG A 42 -22.21 -5.66 13.03
N TYR A 43 -21.73 -6.09 11.84
CA TYR A 43 -22.62 -6.52 10.76
C TYR A 43 -22.29 -7.96 10.39
N SER A 44 -23.30 -8.83 10.48
CA SER A 44 -23.21 -10.27 10.29
C SER A 44 -23.25 -10.62 8.79
N ALA A 45 -22.07 -10.74 8.17
CA ALA A 45 -21.89 -11.45 6.90
C ALA A 45 -21.41 -12.88 7.20
N PRO A 46 -21.64 -13.88 6.32
CA PRO A 46 -21.19 -15.25 6.54
C PRO A 46 -19.69 -15.26 6.89
N SER A 47 -19.37 -15.73 8.09
CA SER A 47 -18.06 -15.64 8.74
C SER A 47 -16.92 -16.22 7.90
N VAL A 48 -17.22 -17.13 6.98
CA VAL A 48 -16.27 -17.73 6.02
C VAL A 48 -15.87 -16.76 4.90
N ALA A 49 -16.79 -15.96 4.36
CA ALA A 49 -16.49 -15.04 3.26
C ALA A 49 -15.67 -13.83 3.74
N ARG A 50 -15.94 -13.34 4.95
CA ARG A 50 -15.13 -12.29 5.58
C ARG A 50 -13.73 -12.76 5.91
N SER A 51 -13.57 -13.93 6.53
CA SER A 51 -12.23 -14.43 6.86
C SER A 51 -11.41 -14.70 5.60
N SER A 52 -12.02 -15.18 4.51
CA SER A 52 -11.35 -15.28 3.21
C SER A 52 -10.95 -13.91 2.65
N LEU A 53 -11.87 -12.93 2.63
CA LEU A 53 -11.62 -11.58 2.11
C LEU A 53 -10.57 -10.80 2.92
N PHE A 54 -10.64 -10.85 4.25
CA PHE A 54 -9.64 -10.24 5.14
C PHE A 54 -8.27 -10.90 5.00
N LYS A 55 -8.22 -12.21 4.72
CA LYS A 55 -6.98 -12.93 4.50
C LYS A 55 -6.36 -12.59 3.14
N THR A 56 -7.16 -12.47 2.08
CA THR A 56 -6.67 -12.01 0.77
C THR A 56 -6.17 -10.57 0.82
N LEU A 57 -6.90 -9.68 1.50
CA LEU A 57 -6.46 -8.29 1.71
C LEU A 57 -5.15 -8.20 2.51
N SER A 58 -4.97 -9.09 3.49
CA SER A 58 -3.72 -9.19 4.25
C SER A 58 -2.55 -9.73 3.41
N ILE A 59 -2.82 -10.67 2.49
CA ILE A 59 -1.80 -11.21 1.58
C ILE A 59 -1.36 -10.15 0.57
N GLU A 60 -2.31 -9.43 -0.04
CA GLU A 60 -2.02 -8.37 -1.00
C GLU A 60 -1.16 -7.26 -0.37
N LYS A 61 -1.50 -6.84 0.85
CA LYS A 61 -0.70 -5.88 1.62
C LYS A 61 0.73 -6.39 1.88
N ALA A 62 0.90 -7.66 2.24
CA ALA A 62 2.22 -8.23 2.46
C ALA A 62 3.06 -8.26 1.17
N VAL A 63 2.45 -8.58 0.03
CA VAL A 63 3.10 -8.56 -1.28
C VAL A 63 3.53 -7.15 -1.65
N ILE A 64 2.65 -6.16 -1.50
CA ILE A 64 2.95 -4.75 -1.81
C ILE A 64 4.12 -4.25 -0.93
N ARG A 65 4.08 -4.53 0.37
CA ARG A 65 5.18 -4.18 1.30
C ARG A 65 6.49 -4.83 0.85
N GLY A 66 6.48 -6.11 0.49
CA GLY A 66 7.66 -6.80 -0.05
C GLY A 66 8.23 -6.14 -1.30
N LEU A 67 7.37 -5.80 -2.27
CA LEU A 67 7.80 -5.13 -3.51
C LEU A 67 8.39 -3.74 -3.24
N LEU A 68 7.79 -2.96 -2.33
CA LEU A 68 8.33 -1.67 -1.92
C LEU A 68 9.71 -1.84 -1.29
N LEU A 69 9.86 -2.76 -0.32
CA LEU A 69 11.15 -2.99 0.34
C LEU A 69 12.24 -3.44 -0.64
N SER A 70 11.92 -4.32 -1.61
CA SER A 70 12.87 -4.70 -2.67
C SER A 70 13.30 -3.52 -3.54
N THR A 71 12.42 -2.52 -3.73
CA THR A 71 12.72 -1.32 -4.53
C THR A 71 13.52 -0.28 -3.73
N LEU A 72 13.61 -0.38 -2.40
CA LEU A 72 14.45 0.52 -1.59
C LEU A 72 15.95 0.33 -1.86
N ASP A 73 16.35 -0.88 -2.24
CA ASP A 73 17.73 -1.23 -2.59
C ASP A 73 18.10 -0.86 -4.04
N ASP A 74 17.20 -0.20 -4.77
CA ASP A 74 17.44 0.15 -6.17
C ASP A 74 18.46 1.30 -6.31
N PRO A 75 19.46 1.17 -7.21
CA PRO A 75 20.47 2.21 -7.43
C PRO A 75 19.89 3.52 -8.01
N ASN A 76 18.69 3.49 -8.58
CA ASN A 76 17.99 4.66 -9.07
C ASN A 76 17.41 5.47 -7.90
N ARG A 77 18.10 6.56 -7.56
CA ARG A 77 17.72 7.47 -6.48
C ARG A 77 16.30 8.04 -6.59
N LYS A 78 15.73 8.17 -7.80
CA LYS A 78 14.35 8.66 -7.97
C LYS A 78 13.34 7.62 -7.50
N LEU A 79 13.56 6.36 -7.85
CA LEU A 79 12.72 5.24 -7.40
C LEU A 79 12.89 5.01 -5.91
N CYS A 80 14.13 4.95 -5.41
CA CYS A 80 14.40 4.83 -3.99
C CYS A 80 13.71 5.93 -3.16
N THR A 81 13.76 7.20 -3.59
CA THR A 81 13.10 8.31 -2.89
C THR A 81 11.58 8.19 -2.89
N ALA A 82 10.97 7.90 -4.04
CA ALA A 82 9.52 7.73 -4.15
C ALA A 82 9.02 6.54 -3.31
N THR A 83 9.73 5.42 -3.38
CA THR A 83 9.44 4.22 -2.59
C THR A 83 9.65 4.46 -1.10
N SER A 84 10.71 5.18 -0.70
CA SER A 84 10.94 5.56 0.70
C SER A 84 9.79 6.39 1.27
N MET A 85 9.26 7.33 0.47
CA MET A 85 8.09 8.12 0.85
C MET A 85 6.84 7.25 1.01
N ALA A 86 6.61 6.32 0.07
CA ALA A 86 5.48 5.39 0.15
C ALA A 86 5.57 4.48 1.39
N VAL A 87 6.76 3.94 1.68
CA VAL A 87 7.00 3.13 2.89
C VAL A 87 6.77 3.94 4.15
N ALA A 88 7.26 5.18 4.23
CA ALA A 88 7.02 6.05 5.38
C ALA A 88 5.53 6.33 5.58
N ALA A 89 4.79 6.63 4.50
CA ALA A 89 3.35 6.89 4.56
C ALA A 89 2.55 5.68 5.06
N ILE A 90 2.95 4.46 4.67
CA ILE A 90 2.32 3.22 5.15
C ILE A 90 2.71 2.94 6.60
N ALA A 91 3.98 3.14 6.97
CA ALA A 91 4.50 2.86 8.30
C ALA A 91 3.81 3.67 9.40
N VAL A 92 3.35 4.89 9.10
CA VAL A 92 2.58 5.73 10.03
C VAL A 92 1.34 5.01 10.60
N TYR A 93 0.72 4.11 9.82
CA TYR A 93 -0.53 3.45 10.23
C TYR A 93 -0.34 1.98 10.61
N GLU A 94 0.68 1.32 10.08
CA GLU A 94 0.80 -0.13 10.17
C GLU A 94 2.00 -0.60 11.01
N TRP A 95 2.93 0.30 11.34
CA TRP A 95 4.02 0.00 12.25
C TRP A 95 3.66 0.43 13.69
N PRO A 96 3.93 -0.40 14.73
CA PRO A 96 4.64 -1.68 14.69
C PRO A 96 3.76 -2.94 14.54
N GLU A 97 2.46 -2.91 14.86
CA GLU A 97 1.65 -4.12 15.06
C GLU A 97 1.39 -4.91 13.76
N SER A 98 1.23 -4.21 12.64
CA SER A 98 0.90 -4.84 11.35
C SER A 98 2.10 -5.00 10.41
N TRP A 99 3.24 -4.37 10.73
CA TRP A 99 4.47 -4.42 9.93
C TRP A 99 5.75 -4.46 10.79
N PRO A 100 5.92 -5.48 11.66
CA PRO A 100 7.02 -5.52 12.63
C PRO A 100 8.41 -5.64 11.98
N ASP A 101 8.49 -6.29 10.82
CA ASP A 101 9.77 -6.60 10.14
C ASP A 101 10.43 -5.38 9.47
N LEU A 102 9.71 -4.26 9.36
CA LEU A 102 10.18 -3.05 8.68
C LEU A 102 11.49 -2.53 9.29
N LEU A 103 11.57 -2.45 10.62
CA LEU A 103 12.75 -1.91 11.30
C LEU A 103 13.99 -2.79 11.06
N LEU A 104 13.84 -4.12 11.18
CA LEU A 104 14.94 -5.05 10.91
C LEU A 104 15.42 -4.96 9.46
N PHE A 105 14.49 -4.80 8.51
CA PHE A 105 14.84 -4.62 7.11
C PHE A 105 15.66 -3.33 6.89
N LEU A 106 15.21 -2.20 7.43
CA LEU A 106 15.90 -0.92 7.29
C LEU A 106 17.31 -0.95 7.92
N LEU A 107 17.45 -1.56 9.09
CA LEU A 107 18.75 -1.73 9.75
C LEU A 107 19.71 -2.58 8.90
N LYS A 108 19.22 -3.66 8.28
CA LYS A 108 19.99 -4.47 7.35
C LYS A 108 20.46 -3.66 6.15
N LEU A 109 19.54 -2.91 5.52
CA LEU A 109 19.84 -2.06 4.36
C LEU A 109 20.92 -1.00 4.68
N ILE A 110 20.88 -0.41 5.88
CA ILE A 110 21.91 0.54 6.32
C ILE A 110 23.25 -0.17 6.50
N GLY A 111 23.27 -1.34 7.13
CA GLY A 111 24.49 -2.14 7.29
C GLY A 111 25.14 -2.49 5.95
N ASP A 112 24.35 -2.95 4.98
CA ASP A 112 24.83 -3.33 3.66
C ASP A 112 25.44 -2.14 2.90
N GLN A 113 24.85 -0.93 3.00
CA GLN A 113 25.39 0.28 2.39
C GLN A 113 26.72 0.78 2.99
N THR A 114 26.97 0.55 4.28
CA THR A 114 28.23 1.00 4.91
C THR A 114 29.45 0.26 4.38
N SER A 115 29.30 -1.00 3.98
CA SER A 115 30.39 -1.81 3.40
C SER A 115 30.87 -1.33 2.02
N MET A 116 29.97 -0.75 1.21
CA MET A 116 30.31 -0.26 -0.13
C MET A 116 31.05 1.08 -0.12
N ASN A 117 30.85 1.89 0.93
CA ASN A 117 31.46 3.22 1.02
C ASN A 117 32.88 3.22 1.60
N GLU A 118 33.31 2.14 2.27
CA GLU A 118 34.68 2.00 2.82
C GLU A 118 35.78 1.85 1.75
N GLY A 119 35.42 1.54 0.49
CA GLY A 119 36.38 1.29 -0.59
C GLY A 119 36.91 2.53 -1.33
N VAL A 120 36.40 3.74 -1.05
CA VAL A 120 36.67 4.95 -1.87
C VAL A 120 37.70 5.91 -1.24
N GLU A 121 38.22 5.63 -0.04
CA GLU A 121 39.22 6.49 0.64
C GLU A 121 40.69 6.03 0.53
N LYS A 122 41.03 5.15 -0.41
CA LYS A 122 42.45 4.80 -0.69
C LYS A 122 42.84 5.12 -2.12
N GLU A 123 43.04 6.39 -2.42
CA GLU A 123 44.06 6.88 -3.38
C GLU A 123 44.03 8.41 -3.47
N ARG A 124 44.52 9.10 -2.43
CA ARG A 124 45.02 10.48 -2.59
C ARG A 124 45.95 10.83 -1.43
N GLY A 125 47.24 10.53 -1.62
CA GLY A 125 48.26 11.05 -0.73
C GLY A 125 49.55 10.26 -0.82
N CYS A 126 50.37 10.55 -1.83
CA CYS A 126 51.83 10.55 -1.74
C CYS A 126 52.41 11.21 -3.01
N ASN A 127 52.42 12.54 -3.06
CA ASN A 127 53.33 13.29 -3.93
C ASN A 127 54.34 14.06 -3.07
N SER A 128 55.33 13.36 -2.54
CA SER A 128 56.55 14.04 -2.08
C SER A 128 57.72 13.07 -2.03
N THR A 129 58.57 13.15 -3.04
CA THR A 129 60.00 12.84 -2.90
C THR A 129 60.75 13.89 -3.70
N ARG A 130 61.38 14.79 -2.96
CA ARG A 130 62.47 15.65 -3.40
C ARG A 130 63.78 14.88 -3.25
#